data_AF-A0A3D4FM04-F1
#
_entry.id   AF-A0A3D4FM04-F1
#
_cell.length_a   1.000
_cell.length_b   1.000
_cell.length_c   1.000
_cell.angle_alpha   90.00
_cell.angle_beta   90.00
_cell.angle_gamma   90.00
#
_symmetry.space_group_name_H-M   'P 1'
#
loop_
_entity.id
_entity.type
_entity.pdbx_description
1 polymer ?
#
loop_
_entity_poly.entity_id
_entity_poly.type
_entity_poly.pdbx_seq_one_letter_code
_entity_poly.pdbx_strand_id
1 'polypeptide(L)'
;NISIGGFQVERCLDNEGNIYFDMISFKDKKRNNIIGKCTKSKKPIPNLYTFETKGVEILNTSLENSDLIVLDEVGFLEENAEIFKSSIRKVLDNNKIVLGVLKEFDSPFL
;
A
#
# COMPACT_ATOMS: atom_id res chain seq x y z
N ASN A 1 -8.02 -18.77 -15.46
CA ASN A 1 -8.26 -17.84 -14.34
C ASN A 1 -6.93 -17.24 -13.93
N ILE A 2 -6.83 -15.91 -13.85
CA ILE A 2 -5.67 -15.19 -13.34
C ILE A 2 -5.99 -14.82 -11.88
N SER A 3 -5.14 -15.22 -10.95
CA SER A 3 -5.24 -14.84 -9.53
C SER A 3 -4.64 -13.46 -9.29
N ILE A 4 -5.35 -12.60 -8.55
CA ILE A 4 -4.97 -11.20 -8.33
C ILE A 4 -4.60 -10.99 -6.87
N GLY A 5 -3.44 -10.38 -6.65
CA GLY A 5 -2.93 -9.97 -5.34
C GLY A 5 -2.62 -8.48 -5.29
N GLY A 6 -1.86 -8.10 -4.27
CA GLY A 6 -1.49 -6.73 -3.97
C GLY A 6 -2.59 -6.00 -3.18
N PHE A 7 -2.64 -4.69 -3.34
CA PHE A 7 -3.54 -3.82 -2.58
C PHE A 7 -4.11 -2.68 -3.42
N GLN A 8 -5.28 -2.20 -2.98
CA GLN A 8 -5.85 -0.91 -3.38
C GLN A 8 -5.84 0.06 -2.19
N VAL A 9 -5.83 1.36 -2.46
CA VAL A 9 -5.92 2.39 -1.41
C VAL A 9 -7.25 3.10 -1.54
N GLU A 10 -8.04 3.12 -0.46
CA GLU A 10 -9.29 3.86 -0.41
C GLU A 10 -9.19 5.07 0.52
N ARG A 11 -9.67 6.22 0.04
CA ARG A 11 -9.85 7.44 0.85
C ARG A 11 -11.17 7.37 1.60
N CYS A 12 -11.11 7.46 2.92
CA CYS A 12 -12.26 7.33 3.83
C CYS A 12 -12.41 8.58 4.73
N LEU A 13 -13.56 8.67 5.41
CA LEU A 13 -13.86 9.67 6.44
C LEU A 13 -14.16 8.96 7.76
N ASP A 14 -13.58 9.42 8.86
CA ASP A 14 -13.93 8.94 10.19
C ASP A 14 -15.19 9.66 10.74
N ASN A 15 -15.67 9.22 11.90
CA ASN A 15 -16.87 9.78 12.55
C ASN A 15 -16.71 11.25 12.95
N GLU A 16 -15.49 11.75 13.04
CA GLU A 16 -15.17 13.15 13.37
C GLU A 16 -14.97 13.99 12.11
N GLY A 17 -15.11 13.39 10.91
CA GLY A 17 -14.93 14.05 9.62
C GLY A 17 -13.48 14.16 9.16
N ASN A 18 -12.52 13.52 9.82
CA ASN A 18 -11.13 13.49 9.36
C ASN A 18 -10.97 12.50 8.20
N ILE A 19 -10.08 12.81 7.26
CA ILE A 19 -9.76 11.92 6.15
C ILE A 19 -8.71 10.90 6.60
N TYR A 20 -8.87 9.65 6.19
CA TYR A 20 -7.82 8.64 6.31
C TYR A 20 -7.74 7.77 5.06
N PHE A 21 -6.63 7.06 4.91
CA PHE A 21 -6.36 6.17 3.79
C PHE A 21 -6.26 4.74 4.30
N ASP A 22 -7.05 3.84 3.73
CA ASP A 22 -7.13 2.42 4.09
C ASP A 22 -6.52 1.55 2.99
N MET A 23 -5.56 0.71 3.34
CA MET A 23 -4.93 -0.23 2.42
C MET A 23 -5.71 -1.56 2.44
N ILE A 24 -6.27 -1.95 1.30
CA ILE A 24 -7.16 -3.12 1.23
C ILE A 24 -6.52 -4.17 0.32
N SER A 25 -6.28 -5.36 0.87
CA SER A 25 -5.75 -6.48 0.09
C SER A 25 -6.76 -6.95 -0.95
N PHE A 26 -6.29 -7.27 -2.16
CA PHE A 26 -7.11 -7.95 -3.16
C PHE A 26 -7.52 -9.37 -2.74
N LYS A 27 -6.81 -10.00 -1.79
CA LYS A 27 -7.04 -11.38 -1.38
C LYS A 27 -8.15 -11.53 -0.33
N ASP A 28 -8.02 -10.83 0.81
CA ASP A 28 -8.95 -11.00 1.94
C ASP A 28 -9.95 -9.83 2.11
N LYS A 29 -9.75 -8.73 1.38
CA LYS A 29 -10.60 -7.53 1.41
C LYS A 29 -10.80 -6.95 2.82
N LYS A 30 -9.90 -7.25 3.76
CA LYS A 30 -9.97 -6.72 5.13
C LYS A 30 -9.74 -5.22 5.13
N ARG A 31 -10.52 -4.54 5.95
CA ARG A 31 -10.52 -3.08 6.14
C ARG A 31 -9.86 -2.71 7.46
N ASN A 32 -9.68 -1.41 7.67
CA ASN A 32 -9.06 -0.80 8.86
C ASN A 32 -7.53 -1.00 8.93
N ASN A 33 -6.87 -1.17 7.79
CA ASN A 33 -5.41 -1.10 7.67
C ASN A 33 -5.02 0.34 7.32
N ILE A 34 -5.20 1.24 8.29
CA ILE A 34 -5.01 2.68 8.08
C ILE A 34 -3.52 2.99 7.83
N ILE A 35 -3.19 3.48 6.64
CA ILE A 35 -1.82 3.82 6.23
C ILE A 35 -1.50 5.31 6.32
N GLY A 36 -2.51 6.16 6.49
CA GLY A 36 -2.30 7.58 6.74
C GLY A 36 -3.57 8.31 7.15
N LYS A 37 -3.42 9.45 7.84
CA LYS A 37 -4.54 10.31 8.27
C LYS A 37 -4.26 11.78 7.98
N CYS A 38 -5.25 12.53 7.53
CA CYS A 38 -5.20 13.99 7.42
C CYS A 38 -5.93 14.60 8.62
N THR A 39 -5.22 15.31 9.48
CA THR A 39 -5.85 16.09 10.55
C THR A 39 -6.03 17.53 10.09
N LYS A 40 -7.25 18.07 10.23
CA LYS A 40 -7.64 19.49 10.08
C LYS A 40 -6.63 20.35 9.30
N SER A 41 -6.56 20.14 7.98
CA SER A 41 -5.80 20.94 7.01
C SER A 41 -4.28 20.73 6.93
N LYS A 42 -3.72 19.66 7.52
CA LYS A 42 -2.29 19.32 7.42
C LYS A 42 -2.04 18.25 6.35
N LYS A 43 -0.76 18.16 5.93
CA LYS A 43 -0.27 17.02 5.13
C LYS A 43 -0.64 15.70 5.82
N PRO A 44 -0.93 14.63 5.06
CA PRO A 44 -1.21 13.32 5.64
C PRO A 44 -0.06 12.87 6.54
N ILE A 45 -0.39 12.36 7.72
CA ILE A 45 0.55 11.73 8.64
C ILE A 45 0.57 10.24 8.30
N PRO A 46 1.70 9.68 7.82
CA PRO A 46 1.78 8.27 7.52
C PRO A 46 1.75 7.39 8.77
N ASN A 47 1.21 6.19 8.63
CA ASN A 47 1.25 5.15 9.65
C ASN A 47 2.27 4.08 9.24
N LEU A 48 3.54 4.31 9.58
CA LEU A 48 4.65 3.43 9.22
C LEU A 48 4.46 2.01 9.76
N TYR A 49 3.91 1.86 10.97
CA TYR A 49 3.67 0.54 11.56
C TYR A 49 2.79 -0.33 10.67
N THR A 50 1.72 0.24 10.11
CA THR A 50 0.81 -0.51 9.23
C THR A 50 1.45 -0.88 7.90
N PHE A 51 2.29 -0.02 7.31
CA PHE A 51 3.09 -0.38 6.14
C PHE A 51 4.03 -1.54 6.44
N GLU A 52 4.83 -1.42 7.51
CA GLU A 52 5.89 -2.38 7.86
C GLU A 52 5.37 -3.72 8.37
N THR A 53 4.10 -3.78 8.78
CA THR A 53 3.45 -5.02 9.21
C THR A 53 2.47 -5.52 8.15
N LYS A 54 1.29 -4.90 8.08
CA LYS A 54 0.21 -5.38 7.23
C LYS A 54 0.52 -5.21 5.75
N GLY A 55 1.15 -4.11 5.35
CA GLY A 55 1.60 -3.91 3.97
C GLY A 55 2.57 -5.00 3.51
N VAL A 56 3.58 -5.31 4.33
CA VAL A 56 4.54 -6.40 4.07
C VAL A 56 3.84 -7.76 4.02
N GLU A 57 2.92 -8.06 4.95
CA GLU A 57 2.12 -9.29 4.94
C GLU A 57 1.34 -9.46 3.62
N ILE A 58 0.69 -8.38 3.15
CA ILE A 58 -0.06 -8.37 1.90
C ILE A 58 0.86 -8.68 0.71
N LEU A 59 2.02 -8.02 0.62
CA LEU A 59 2.96 -8.22 -0.48
C LEU A 59 3.55 -9.63 -0.49
N ASN A 60 3.99 -10.15 0.66
CA ASN A 60 4.49 -11.53 0.77
C ASN A 60 3.43 -12.55 0.34
N THR A 61 2.20 -12.38 0.84
CA THR A 61 1.08 -13.27 0.49
C THR A 61 0.78 -13.22 -1.01
N SER A 62 0.90 -12.06 -1.65
CA SER A 62 0.67 -11.87 -3.09
C SER A 62 1.79 -12.49 -3.93
N LEU A 63 3.03 -12.33 -3.46
CA LEU A 63 4.22 -12.93 -4.07
C LEU A 63 4.18 -14.47 -4.03
N GLU A 64 3.48 -15.07 -3.09
CA GLU A 64 3.29 -16.53 -3.06
C GLU A 64 2.09 -16.99 -3.89
N ASN A 65 0.98 -16.25 -3.88
CA ASN A 65 -0.34 -16.80 -4.24
C ASN A 65 -1.03 -16.12 -5.44
N SER A 66 -0.38 -15.20 -6.14
CA SER A 66 -1.02 -14.41 -7.20
C SER A 66 -0.25 -14.39 -8.51
N ASP A 67 -0.94 -14.41 -9.65
CA ASP A 67 -0.35 -14.31 -10.99
C ASP A 67 -0.10 -12.85 -11.38
N LEU A 68 -0.99 -11.96 -10.95
CA LEU A 68 -0.95 -10.50 -11.14
C LEU A 68 -0.94 -9.81 -9.77
N ILE A 69 -0.06 -8.83 -9.58
CA ILE A 69 0.02 -8.02 -8.36
C ILE A 69 -0.31 -6.56 -8.69
N VAL A 70 -1.31 -5.99 -8.00
CA VAL A 70 -1.69 -4.59 -8.14
C VAL A 70 -1.11 -3.77 -6.98
N LEU A 71 -0.37 -2.70 -7.30
CA LEU A 71 0.20 -1.77 -6.33
C LEU A 71 -0.44 -0.41 -6.54
N ASP A 72 -1.54 -0.14 -5.86
CA ASP A 72 -2.25 1.13 -5.99
C ASP A 72 -1.63 2.24 -5.14
N GLU A 73 -1.53 3.45 -5.70
CA GLU A 73 -0.99 4.65 -5.04
C GLU A 73 0.34 4.47 -4.27
N VAL A 74 1.39 3.99 -4.95
CA VAL A 74 2.75 4.02 -4.38
C VAL A 74 3.26 5.46 -4.41
N GLY A 75 3.66 6.00 -3.26
CA GLY A 75 3.92 7.44 -3.08
C GLY A 75 4.73 7.82 -1.85
N PHE A 76 4.45 9.02 -1.34
CA PHE A 76 5.18 9.64 -0.23
C PHE A 76 4.81 9.07 1.15
N LEU A 77 3.73 8.29 1.28
CA LEU A 77 3.27 7.80 2.59
C LEU A 77 4.22 6.73 3.15
N GLU A 78 4.73 5.88 2.28
CA GLU A 78 5.65 4.79 2.58
C GLU A 78 7.12 5.19 2.51
N GLU A 79 7.44 6.47 2.28
CA GLU A 79 8.82 6.94 2.07
C GLU A 79 9.78 6.49 3.18
N ASN A 80 9.30 6.39 4.42
CA ASN A 80 10.10 5.94 5.57
C ASN A 80 9.80 4.50 6.02
N ALA A 81 9.04 3.72 5.24
CA ALA A 81 8.72 2.33 5.53
C ALA A 81 9.67 1.40 4.75
N GLU A 82 10.88 1.20 5.27
CA GLU A 82 11.97 0.50 4.59
C GLU A 82 11.67 -0.97 4.28
N ILE A 83 11.00 -1.70 5.19
CA ILE A 83 10.69 -3.14 4.96
C ILE A 83 9.60 -3.26 3.89
N PHE A 84 8.63 -2.37 3.90
CA PHE A 84 7.59 -2.26 2.88
C PHE A 84 8.18 -1.91 1.52
N LYS A 85 9.03 -0.88 1.43
CA LYS A 85 9.75 -0.52 0.19
C LYS A 85 10.61 -1.68 -0.32
N SER A 86 11.30 -2.39 0.57
CA SER A 86 12.06 -3.60 0.20
C SER A 86 11.14 -4.71 -0.34
N SER A 87 9.96 -4.88 0.25
CA SER A 87 8.96 -5.84 -0.21
C SER A 87 8.39 -5.47 -1.59
N ILE A 88 8.19 -4.19 -1.87
CA ILE A 88 7.83 -3.72 -3.23
C ILE A 88 8.94 -4.08 -4.22
N ARG A 89 10.21 -3.80 -3.90
CA ARG A 89 11.34 -4.17 -4.78
C ARG A 89 11.37 -5.67 -5.05
N LYS A 90 11.18 -6.51 -4.03
CA LYS A 90 11.09 -7.98 -4.19
C LYS A 90 9.94 -8.41 -5.11
N VAL A 91 8.82 -7.70 -5.08
CA VAL A 91 7.69 -7.95 -5.99
C VAL A 91 8.04 -7.58 -7.42
N LEU A 92 8.70 -6.44 -7.62
CA LEU A 92 9.13 -5.94 -8.94
C LEU A 92 10.26 -6.77 -9.55
N ASP A 93 11.17 -7.29 -8.73
CA ASP A 93 12.29 -8.15 -9.15
C ASP A 93 11.86 -9.60 -9.41
N ASN A 94 10.59 -9.94 -9.16
CA ASN A 94 10.04 -11.27 -9.42
C ASN A 94 9.51 -11.39 -10.87
N ASN A 95 9.34 -12.63 -11.35
CA ASN A 95 8.80 -12.91 -12.69
C ASN A 95 7.27 -12.72 -12.81
N LYS A 96 6.62 -12.09 -11.83
CA LYS A 96 5.17 -11.84 -11.83
C LYS A 96 4.82 -10.56 -12.56
N ILE A 97 3.60 -10.49 -13.09
CA ILE A 97 3.09 -9.25 -13.69
C ILE A 97 2.71 -8.30 -12.55
N VAL A 98 3.20 -7.05 -12.62
CA VAL A 98 2.90 -6.00 -11.66
C VAL A 98 2.24 -4.82 -12.37
N LEU A 99 1.10 -4.37 -11.86
CA LEU A 99 0.43 -3.14 -12.28
C LEU A 99 0.50 -2.13 -11.14
N GLY A 100 1.30 -1.08 -11.30
CA GLY A 100 1.49 -0.04 -10.29
C GLY A 100 0.91 1.30 -10.71
N VAL A 101 0.31 2.02 -9.75
CA VAL A 101 -0.03 3.44 -9.88
C VAL A 101 0.91 4.24 -9.00
N LEU A 102 1.77 5.07 -9.61
CA LEU A 102 2.74 5.89 -8.88
C LEU A 102 2.20 7.30 -8.69
N LYS A 103 2.39 7.88 -7.51
CA LYS A 103 2.22 9.32 -7.28
C LYS A 103 3.46 10.04 -7.78
N GLU A 104 3.27 11.21 -8.40
CA GLU A 104 4.38 12.11 -8.71
C GLU A 104 5.02 12.60 -7.40
N PHE A 105 6.20 12.07 -7.10
CA PHE A 105 6.97 12.36 -5.90
C PHE A 105 8.45 12.12 -6.16
N ASP A 106 9.27 13.15 -6.01
CA ASP A 106 10.72 13.07 -6.22
C ASP A 106 11.38 12.43 -4.99
N SER A 107 11.76 11.15 -5.12
CA SER A 107 12.32 10.34 -4.04
C SER A 107 13.28 9.28 -4.59
N PRO A 108 14.34 8.87 -3.88
CA PRO A 108 15.19 7.76 -4.31
C PRO A 108 14.45 6.41 -4.47
N PHE A 109 13.24 6.31 -3.92
CA PHE A 109 12.40 5.13 -4.07
C PHE A 109 11.56 5.15 -5.36
N LEU A 110 11.13 6.33 -5.84
CA LEU A 110 10.17 6.50 -6.94
C LEU A 110 10.75 7.18 -8.18
#